data_AF-A0A1V6K7Q6-F1
#
_entry.id   AF-A0A1V6K7Q6-F1
#
_cell.length_a   1.000
_cell.length_b   1.000
_cell.length_c   1.000
_cell.angle_alpha   90.00
_cell.angle_beta   90.00
_cell.angle_gamma   90.00
#
_symmetry.space_group_name_H-M   'P 1'
#
loop_
_entity.id
_entity.type
_entity.pdbx_description
1 polymer ?
#
loop_
_entity_poly.entity_id
_entity_poly.type
_entity_poly.pdbx_seq_one_letter_code
_entity_poly.pdbx_strand_id
1 'polypeptide(L)'
;MRSLAISLVVMLALGLALISSGCMQNGPAPDTSAPEDGSSVERGNYTSNETLVAFVESAAAYVRENGKEKALAEFSDLNGSFIQGELYIYAYDFNGTTLAHPVNPEKIGVNRLNETEGDVGIFLRKMNDAVRYGDGFGRIAYINPMRDRVLESKLAYGVQIDETWWLGSGVYTGSVDLDTSG
;
A
#
# COMPACT_ATOMS: atom_id res chain seq x y z
N MET A 1 37.86 -39.20 -0.48
CA MET A 1 39.12 -39.18 0.30
C MET A 1 39.71 -37.78 0.19
N ARG A 2 39.85 -37.09 1.35
CA ARG A 2 40.78 -35.97 1.64
C ARG A 2 40.58 -34.69 0.81
N SER A 3 40.17 -33.57 1.38
CA SER A 3 40.99 -32.84 2.35
C SER A 3 40.14 -31.93 3.27
N LEU A 4 39.90 -32.38 4.50
CA LEU A 4 39.86 -31.52 5.69
C LEU A 4 41.31 -31.41 6.17
N ALA A 5 41.94 -30.23 6.14
CA ALA A 5 43.11 -29.89 6.97
C ALA A 5 43.74 -28.53 6.59
N ILE A 6 42.97 -27.43 6.53
CA ILE A 6 43.56 -26.08 6.67
C ILE A 6 42.56 -25.27 7.52
N SER A 7 42.47 -25.57 8.82
CA SER A 7 43.32 -24.94 9.85
C SER A 7 42.88 -23.48 10.04
N LEU A 8 41.83 -23.21 10.82
CA LEU A 8 41.83 -23.28 12.30
C LEU A 8 42.88 -22.34 12.95
N VAL A 9 43.14 -21.18 12.32
CA VAL A 9 44.09 -20.17 12.85
C VAL A 9 43.48 -18.79 13.15
N VAL A 10 42.25 -18.48 12.75
CA VAL A 10 41.70 -17.11 12.98
C VAL A 10 40.77 -17.03 14.21
N MET A 11 40.52 -18.14 14.91
CA MET A 11 39.77 -18.17 16.18
C MET A 11 40.67 -18.03 17.42
N LEU A 12 41.69 -17.17 17.35
CA LEU A 12 42.52 -16.83 18.52
C LEU A 12 43.00 -15.37 18.50
N ALA A 13 42.06 -14.44 18.56
CA ALA A 13 42.35 -13.06 18.94
C ALA A 13 41.36 -12.61 20.01
N LEU A 14 41.39 -13.31 21.14
CA LEU A 14 40.82 -12.84 22.40
C LEU A 14 41.88 -11.95 23.07
N GLY A 15 41.60 -10.66 23.18
CA GLY A 15 42.43 -9.70 23.93
C GLY A 15 41.53 -8.72 24.66
N LEU A 16 41.26 -9.01 25.93
CA LEU A 16 40.49 -8.19 26.86
C LEU A 16 41.02 -6.75 26.96
N ALA A 17 40.12 -5.77 27.04
CA ALA A 17 40.35 -4.54 27.77
C ALA A 17 39.03 -4.09 28.44
N LEU A 18 38.95 -4.32 29.76
CA LEU A 18 37.94 -3.78 30.65
C LEU A 18 38.51 -2.56 31.40
N ILE A 19 37.58 -1.67 31.79
CA ILE A 19 37.63 -0.63 32.84
C ILE A 19 38.29 0.71 32.48
N SER A 20 37.47 1.75 32.32
CA SER A 20 37.66 2.97 33.10
C SER A 20 36.30 3.54 33.53
N SER A 21 36.13 3.63 34.84
CA SER A 21 35.03 4.33 35.52
C SER A 21 35.29 5.84 35.48
N GLY A 22 34.25 6.63 35.22
CA GLY A 22 34.27 8.08 35.38
C GLY A 22 32.89 8.58 35.79
N CYS A 23 32.75 9.00 37.04
CA CYS A 23 31.51 9.44 37.69
C CYS A 23 31.15 10.91 37.39
N MET A 24 29.84 11.17 37.47
CA MET A 24 29.17 12.37 37.99
C MET A 24 29.40 13.74 37.35
N GLN A 25 28.30 14.34 36.87
CA GLN A 25 27.83 15.60 37.46
C GLN A 25 26.31 15.71 37.41
N ASN A 26 25.67 15.65 38.58
CA ASN A 26 24.31 16.12 38.80
C ASN A 26 24.32 17.66 38.81
N GLY A 27 23.45 18.27 38.01
CA GLY A 27 23.06 19.68 38.12
C GLY A 27 21.53 19.76 38.25
N PRO A 28 20.98 20.65 39.12
CA PRO A 28 19.55 20.75 39.34
C PRO A 28 18.85 21.47 38.16
N ALA A 29 17.60 21.08 37.92
CA ALA A 29 16.74 21.60 36.85
C ALA A 29 16.48 23.11 36.98
N PRO A 30 16.03 23.74 35.88
CA PRO A 30 14.85 24.58 35.95
C PRO A 30 13.71 23.94 35.17
N ASP A 31 12.57 23.89 35.82
CA ASP A 31 11.28 23.54 35.24
C ASP A 31 11.06 24.27 33.92
N THR A 32 10.91 23.49 32.85
CA THR A 32 10.13 23.91 31.68
C THR A 32 9.27 22.71 31.33
N SER A 33 8.12 22.65 31.99
CA SER A 33 6.99 21.86 31.57
C SER A 33 6.56 22.35 30.18
N ALA A 34 7.22 21.82 29.15
CA ALA A 34 6.63 21.75 27.83
C ALA A 34 5.38 20.87 27.95
N PRO A 35 4.24 21.26 27.34
CA PRO A 35 3.10 20.37 27.30
C PRO A 35 3.53 19.15 26.49
N GLU A 36 3.60 18.00 27.16
CA GLU A 36 3.50 16.71 26.51
C GLU A 36 2.14 16.68 25.84
N ASP A 37 2.09 17.12 24.57
CA ASP A 37 0.99 16.78 23.69
C ASP A 37 1.09 15.28 23.43
N GLY A 38 0.50 14.54 24.35
CA GLY A 38 0.18 13.13 24.23
C GLY A 38 -0.85 12.94 23.14
N SER A 39 -0.47 13.17 21.89
CA SER A 39 -1.09 12.53 20.75
C SER A 39 -0.25 11.29 20.45
N SER A 40 -0.45 10.25 21.27
CA SER A 40 -0.12 8.90 20.86
C SER A 40 -1.05 8.57 19.69
N VAL A 41 -0.64 8.97 18.48
CA VAL A 41 -1.21 8.45 17.24
C VAL A 41 -0.98 6.95 17.34
N GLU A 42 -2.06 6.21 17.62
CA GLU A 42 -2.14 4.76 17.49
C GLU A 42 -1.40 4.43 16.19
N ARG A 43 -0.22 3.81 16.31
CA ARG A 43 0.55 3.35 15.16
C ARG A 43 -0.20 2.13 14.64
N GLY A 44 -1.33 2.38 13.99
CA GLY A 44 -2.09 1.39 13.26
C GLY A 44 -1.10 0.66 12.37
N ASN A 45 -1.24 -0.66 12.31
CA ASN A 45 -0.41 -1.50 11.47
C ASN A 45 -0.80 -1.23 10.00
N TYR A 46 -0.35 -0.10 9.45
CA TYR A 46 -0.66 0.31 8.08
C TYR A 46 0.03 -0.61 7.10
N THR A 47 -0.71 -1.01 6.06
CA THR A 47 -0.13 -1.70 4.92
C THR A 47 0.92 -0.79 4.27
N SER A 48 2.15 -1.27 4.16
CA SER A 48 3.24 -0.51 3.54
C SER A 48 3.03 -0.34 2.03
N ASN A 49 3.61 0.71 1.44
CA ASN A 49 3.60 0.88 -0.02
C ASN A 49 4.26 -0.31 -0.74
N GLU A 50 5.30 -0.91 -0.15
CA GLU A 50 5.97 -2.10 -0.71
C GLU A 50 5.00 -3.30 -0.75
N THR A 51 4.24 -3.51 0.32
CA THR A 51 3.21 -4.56 0.39
C THR A 51 2.11 -4.32 -0.66
N LEU A 52 1.66 -3.08 -0.82
CA LEU A 52 0.69 -2.70 -1.85
C LEU A 52 1.21 -3.00 -3.26
N VAL A 53 2.44 -2.56 -3.57
CA VAL A 53 3.06 -2.80 -4.89
C VAL A 53 3.21 -4.30 -5.14
N ALA A 54 3.77 -5.05 -4.18
CA ALA A 54 3.93 -6.50 -4.32
C ALA A 54 2.60 -7.22 -4.55
N PHE A 55 1.53 -6.79 -3.88
CA PHE A 55 0.21 -7.36 -4.06
C PHE A 55 -0.33 -7.13 -5.48
N VAL A 56 -0.26 -5.91 -6.00
CA VAL A 56 -0.70 -5.57 -7.38
C VAL A 56 0.14 -6.30 -8.42
N GLU A 57 1.46 -6.37 -8.24
CA GLU A 57 2.35 -7.10 -9.15
C GLU A 57 2.11 -8.61 -9.17
N SER A 58 1.73 -9.19 -8.02
CA SER A 58 1.30 -10.59 -7.95
C SER A 58 0.04 -10.85 -8.76
N ALA A 59 -0.89 -9.88 -8.80
CA ALA A 59 -2.10 -9.95 -9.61
C ALA A 59 -1.77 -9.84 -11.11
N ALA A 60 -0.85 -8.95 -11.48
CA ALA A 60 -0.36 -8.87 -12.86
C ALA A 60 0.32 -10.18 -13.30
N ALA A 61 1.05 -10.84 -12.40
CA ALA A 61 1.62 -12.16 -12.66
C ALA A 61 0.55 -13.23 -12.87
N TYR A 62 -0.50 -13.22 -12.05
CA TYR A 62 -1.64 -14.12 -12.21
C TYR A 62 -2.32 -13.95 -13.56
N VAL A 63 -2.52 -12.71 -14.04
CA VAL A 63 -3.04 -12.44 -15.38
C VAL A 63 -2.16 -13.05 -16.47
N ARG A 64 -0.83 -12.91 -16.36
CA ARG A 64 0.13 -13.46 -17.33
C ARG A 64 0.07 -14.99 -17.40
N GLU A 65 -0.13 -15.66 -16.26
CA GLU A 65 -0.18 -17.11 -16.18
C GLU A 65 -1.55 -17.70 -16.57
N ASN A 66 -2.64 -17.02 -16.20
CA ASN A 66 -3.99 -17.58 -16.27
C ASN A 66 -4.86 -16.97 -17.38
N GLY A 67 -4.41 -15.86 -17.97
CA GLY A 67 -5.17 -15.11 -18.95
C GLY A 67 -6.21 -14.17 -18.33
N LYS A 68 -6.68 -13.23 -19.15
CA LYS A 68 -7.57 -12.12 -18.74
C LYS A 68 -8.89 -12.61 -18.15
N GLU A 69 -9.58 -13.53 -18.82
CA GLU A 69 -10.93 -13.96 -18.40
C GLU A 69 -10.91 -14.61 -17.01
N LYS A 70 -10.01 -15.57 -16.78
CA LYS A 70 -9.87 -16.24 -15.49
C LYS A 70 -9.42 -15.27 -14.40
N ALA A 71 -8.52 -14.33 -14.72
CA ALA A 71 -8.07 -13.32 -13.77
C ALA A 71 -9.19 -12.35 -13.36
N LEU A 72 -9.97 -11.83 -14.32
CA LEU A 72 -11.09 -10.94 -14.01
C LEU A 72 -12.18 -11.62 -13.18
N ALA A 73 -12.44 -12.91 -13.43
CA ALA A 73 -13.35 -13.71 -12.59
C ALA A 73 -12.83 -13.83 -11.15
N GLU A 74 -11.55 -14.17 -10.98
CA GLU A 74 -10.90 -14.26 -9.67
C GLU A 74 -10.94 -12.92 -8.92
N PHE A 75 -10.60 -11.82 -9.58
CA PHE A 75 -10.61 -10.49 -8.97
C PHE A 75 -12.02 -9.97 -8.65
N SER A 76 -13.05 -10.56 -9.24
CA SER A 76 -14.45 -10.20 -8.97
C SER A 76 -15.05 -11.01 -7.81
N ASP A 77 -14.37 -12.06 -7.34
CA ASP A 77 -14.83 -12.86 -6.20
C ASP A 77 -14.31 -12.27 -4.89
N LEU A 78 -15.23 -11.84 -4.03
CA LEU A 78 -14.90 -11.32 -2.69
C LEU A 78 -14.32 -12.41 -1.76
N ASN A 79 -14.49 -13.68 -2.10
CA ASN A 79 -13.86 -14.82 -1.42
C ASN A 79 -12.62 -15.35 -2.16
N GLY A 80 -12.20 -14.67 -3.22
CA GLY A 80 -11.05 -15.05 -4.03
C GLY A 80 -9.71 -14.79 -3.33
N SER A 81 -8.63 -15.24 -3.96
CA SER A 81 -7.27 -15.16 -3.42
C SER A 81 -6.67 -13.75 -3.44
N PHE A 82 -7.30 -12.82 -4.15
CA PHE A 82 -6.86 -11.44 -4.33
C PHE A 82 -7.60 -10.45 -3.41
N ILE A 83 -7.81 -10.89 -2.17
CA ILE A 83 -8.29 -10.09 -1.04
C ILE A 83 -7.37 -10.34 0.15
N GLN A 84 -6.72 -9.30 0.68
CA GLN A 84 -5.82 -9.39 1.83
C GLN A 84 -5.99 -8.19 2.76
N GLY A 85 -6.74 -8.36 3.84
CA GLY A 85 -7.05 -7.27 4.76
C GLY A 85 -7.86 -6.17 4.04
N GLU A 86 -7.29 -4.97 3.93
CA GLU A 86 -7.89 -3.86 3.18
C GLU A 86 -7.58 -3.90 1.67
N LEU A 87 -6.59 -4.71 1.26
CA LEU A 87 -6.18 -4.82 -0.13
C LEU A 87 -7.16 -5.71 -0.89
N TYR A 88 -7.59 -5.21 -2.03
CA TYR A 88 -8.36 -5.97 -3.02
C TYR A 88 -8.00 -5.48 -4.41
N ILE A 89 -8.04 -6.36 -5.40
CA ILE A 89 -7.77 -5.99 -6.79
C ILE A 89 -9.05 -5.44 -7.43
N TYR A 90 -8.95 -4.31 -8.12
CA TYR A 90 -9.93 -3.83 -9.08
C TYR A 90 -9.26 -3.64 -10.43
N ALA A 91 -10.06 -3.72 -11.51
CA ALA A 91 -9.57 -3.59 -12.87
C ALA A 91 -10.45 -2.66 -13.68
N TYR A 92 -9.82 -1.86 -14.54
CA TYR A 92 -10.48 -0.92 -15.43
C TYR A 92 -9.86 -0.98 -16.82
N ASP A 93 -10.68 -0.85 -17.86
CA ASP A 93 -10.15 -0.45 -19.15
C ASP A 93 -9.77 1.04 -19.14
N PHE A 94 -8.97 1.46 -20.11
CA PHE A 94 -8.58 2.87 -20.18
C PHE A 94 -9.69 3.81 -20.68
N ASN A 95 -10.82 3.28 -21.12
CA ASN A 95 -12.04 4.07 -21.33
C ASN A 95 -12.80 4.28 -20.02
N GLY A 96 -12.34 3.71 -18.90
CA GLY A 96 -12.93 3.78 -17.56
C GLY A 96 -14.11 2.84 -17.33
N THR A 97 -14.26 1.80 -18.15
CA THR A 97 -15.17 0.69 -17.88
C THR A 97 -14.58 -0.17 -16.78
N THR A 98 -15.37 -0.45 -15.74
CA THR A 98 -14.97 -1.39 -14.69
C THR A 98 -14.98 -2.82 -15.24
N LEU A 99 -13.84 -3.51 -15.16
CA LEU A 99 -13.68 -4.89 -15.63
C LEU A 99 -13.80 -5.91 -14.49
N ALA A 100 -13.37 -5.55 -13.28
CA ALA A 100 -13.53 -6.34 -12.07
C ALA A 100 -13.57 -5.41 -10.84
N HIS A 101 -14.46 -5.70 -9.90
CA HIS A 101 -14.52 -4.99 -8.61
C HIS A 101 -15.21 -5.84 -7.54
N PRO A 102 -14.48 -6.43 -6.58
CA PRO A 102 -15.05 -7.41 -5.64
C PRO A 102 -15.97 -6.76 -4.60
N VAL A 103 -15.71 -5.50 -4.23
CA VAL A 103 -16.51 -4.75 -3.24
C VAL A 103 -17.74 -4.07 -3.85
N ASN A 104 -17.73 -3.84 -5.17
CA ASN A 104 -18.77 -3.10 -5.90
C ASN A 104 -19.09 -3.84 -7.20
N PRO A 105 -19.55 -5.11 -7.13
CA PRO A 105 -19.80 -5.93 -8.31
C PRO A 105 -20.85 -5.29 -9.25
N GLU A 106 -21.74 -4.45 -8.72
CA GLU A 106 -22.73 -3.69 -9.49
C GLU A 106 -22.11 -2.67 -10.46
N LYS A 107 -20.82 -2.34 -10.31
CA LYS A 107 -20.09 -1.42 -11.20
C LYS A 107 -19.45 -2.13 -12.38
N ILE A 108 -19.37 -3.47 -12.39
CA ILE A 108 -18.77 -4.23 -13.50
C ILE A 108 -19.55 -3.97 -14.79
N GLY A 109 -18.83 -3.62 -15.87
CA GLY A 109 -19.41 -3.23 -17.16
C GLY A 109 -19.88 -1.77 -17.25
N VAL A 110 -19.81 -1.00 -16.16
CA VAL A 110 -20.19 0.41 -16.13
C VAL A 110 -18.98 1.29 -16.42
N ASN A 111 -19.15 2.26 -17.32
CA ASN A 111 -18.17 3.32 -17.54
C ASN A 111 -18.28 4.40 -16.46
N ARG A 112 -17.17 4.67 -15.77
CA ARG A 112 -17.14 5.55 -14.59
C ARG A 112 -16.35 6.83 -14.81
N LEU A 113 -15.89 7.15 -16.02
CA LEU A 113 -15.14 8.40 -16.26
C LEU A 113 -15.95 9.65 -15.93
N ASN A 114 -17.27 9.59 -16.07
CA ASN A 114 -18.16 10.71 -15.76
C ASN A 114 -18.79 10.61 -14.36
N GLU A 115 -18.36 9.65 -13.53
CA GLU A 115 -18.87 9.52 -12.16
C GLU A 115 -18.33 10.65 -11.28
N THR A 116 -19.24 11.45 -10.74
CA THR A 116 -18.92 12.58 -9.87
C THR A 116 -18.95 12.21 -8.40
N GLU A 117 -19.65 11.13 -8.04
CA GLU A 117 -19.70 10.63 -6.67
C GLU A 117 -18.29 10.24 -6.20
N GLY A 118 -17.84 10.83 -5.09
CA GLY A 118 -16.52 10.60 -4.53
C GLY A 118 -15.34 10.93 -5.45
N ASP A 119 -15.54 11.80 -6.45
CA ASP A 119 -14.52 12.18 -7.45
C ASP A 119 -13.94 11.00 -8.25
N VAL A 120 -14.66 9.88 -8.35
CA VAL A 120 -14.18 8.66 -9.00
C VAL A 120 -13.75 8.90 -10.44
N GLY A 121 -14.52 9.65 -11.23
CA GLY A 121 -14.19 9.94 -12.62
C GLY A 121 -12.90 10.76 -12.75
N ILE A 122 -12.64 11.68 -11.82
CA ILE A 122 -11.39 12.46 -11.77
C ILE A 122 -10.22 11.54 -11.41
N PHE A 123 -10.40 10.68 -10.41
CA PHE A 123 -9.41 9.68 -10.03
C PHE A 123 -9.06 8.73 -11.18
N LEU A 124 -10.04 8.19 -11.89
CA LEU A 124 -9.80 7.27 -13.01
C LEU A 124 -9.00 7.93 -14.15
N ARG A 125 -9.28 9.19 -14.47
CA ARG A 125 -8.45 9.95 -15.43
C ARG A 125 -7.00 10.09 -14.95
N LYS A 126 -6.80 10.49 -13.70
CA LYS A 126 -5.45 10.62 -13.11
C LYS A 126 -4.72 9.28 -13.06
N MET A 127 -5.40 8.20 -12.71
CA MET A 127 -4.83 6.86 -12.71
C MET A 127 -4.47 6.38 -14.11
N ASN A 128 -5.30 6.66 -15.13
CA ASN A 128 -4.97 6.32 -16.51
C ASN A 128 -3.63 6.97 -16.94
N ASP A 129 -3.41 8.23 -16.55
CA ASP A 129 -2.16 8.94 -16.84
C ASP A 129 -1.00 8.38 -16.00
N ALA A 130 -1.19 8.18 -14.70
CA ALA A 130 -0.18 7.64 -13.79
C ALA A 130 0.30 6.23 -14.19
N VAL A 131 -0.62 5.37 -14.62
CA VAL A 131 -0.34 3.99 -15.02
C VAL A 131 0.38 3.93 -16.38
N ARG A 132 0.04 4.82 -17.32
CA ARG A 132 0.65 4.81 -18.66
C ARG A 132 1.99 5.53 -18.72
N TYR A 133 2.12 6.61 -17.96
CA TYR A 133 3.21 7.58 -18.15
C TYR A 133 3.91 7.98 -16.85
N GLY A 134 3.41 7.54 -15.70
CA GLY A 134 3.91 7.92 -14.39
C GLY A 134 4.45 6.73 -13.59
N ASP A 135 4.33 6.85 -12.26
CA ASP A 135 4.78 5.86 -11.29
C ASP A 135 3.68 4.88 -10.87
N GLY A 136 2.50 4.97 -11.48
CA GLY A 136 1.34 4.14 -11.14
C GLY A 136 0.60 4.53 -9.86
N PHE A 137 1.00 5.60 -9.15
CA PHE A 137 0.34 6.01 -7.91
C PHE A 137 -0.71 7.11 -8.11
N GLY A 138 -1.75 7.06 -7.28
CA GLY A 138 -2.78 8.08 -7.22
C GLY A 138 -3.49 8.12 -5.88
N ARG A 139 -4.18 9.22 -5.57
CA ARG A 139 -4.97 9.36 -4.34
C ARG A 139 -6.42 9.69 -4.64
N ILE A 140 -7.31 9.19 -3.79
CA ILE A 140 -8.75 9.43 -3.81
C ILE A 140 -9.30 9.39 -2.39
N ALA A 141 -10.31 10.21 -2.10
CA ALA A 141 -11.15 10.02 -0.93
C ALA A 141 -12.17 8.91 -1.25
N TYR A 142 -12.09 7.77 -0.56
CA TYR A 142 -12.94 6.62 -0.86
C TYR A 142 -13.59 6.05 0.40
N ILE A 143 -14.79 5.50 0.24
CA ILE A 143 -15.50 4.84 1.32
C ILE A 143 -14.69 3.62 1.76
N ASN A 144 -14.38 3.52 3.06
CA ASN A 144 -13.70 2.37 3.65
C ASN A 144 -14.72 1.31 4.06
N PRO A 145 -14.84 0.17 3.34
CA PRO A 145 -15.82 -0.87 3.67
C PRO A 145 -15.52 -1.57 5.00
N MET A 146 -14.29 -1.43 5.52
CA MET A 146 -13.83 -2.07 6.76
C MET A 146 -14.03 -1.20 8.01
N ARG A 147 -14.38 0.08 7.85
CA ARG A 147 -14.54 1.07 8.93
C ARG A 147 -15.85 1.84 8.80
N ASP A 148 -16.97 1.15 8.99
CA ASP A 148 -18.32 1.73 8.97
C ASP A 148 -18.67 2.59 7.74
N ARG A 149 -17.99 2.35 6.61
CA ARG A 149 -18.16 3.12 5.37
C ARG A 149 -17.82 4.60 5.51
N VAL A 150 -16.89 4.94 6.39
CA VAL A 150 -16.35 6.30 6.53
C VAL A 150 -15.53 6.66 5.28
N LEU A 151 -15.60 7.94 4.87
CA LEU A 151 -14.78 8.49 3.79
C LEU A 151 -13.35 8.72 4.30
N GLU A 152 -12.38 8.05 3.69
CA GLU A 152 -10.97 8.11 4.07
C GLU A 152 -10.08 8.35 2.84
N SER A 153 -8.91 8.94 3.06
CA SER A 153 -7.89 9.08 2.01
C SER A 153 -7.33 7.70 1.68
N LYS A 154 -7.29 7.37 0.39
CA LYS A 154 -6.76 6.10 -0.12
C LYS A 154 -5.60 6.38 -1.06
N LEU A 155 -4.45 5.75 -0.80
CA LEU A 155 -3.34 5.68 -1.75
C LEU A 155 -3.55 4.45 -2.64
N ALA A 156 -3.71 4.68 -3.93
CA ALA A 156 -3.83 3.65 -4.94
C ALA A 156 -2.50 3.43 -5.65
N TYR A 157 -2.26 2.19 -6.05
CA TYR A 157 -1.21 1.80 -6.98
C TYR A 157 -1.83 0.96 -8.10
N GLY A 158 -1.44 1.23 -9.34
CA GLY A 158 -1.93 0.52 -10.52
C GLY A 158 -0.81 0.15 -11.48
N VAL A 159 -1.02 -0.94 -12.21
CA VAL A 159 -0.09 -1.47 -13.21
C VAL A 159 -0.85 -1.69 -14.51
N GLN A 160 -0.23 -1.25 -15.62
CA GLN A 160 -0.73 -1.52 -16.96
C GLN A 160 -0.55 -3.00 -17.29
N ILE A 161 -1.61 -3.65 -17.77
CA ILE A 161 -1.52 -5.06 -18.19
C ILE A 161 -1.21 -5.14 -19.69
N ASP A 162 -1.92 -4.35 -20.49
CA ASP A 162 -1.66 -4.17 -21.91
C ASP A 162 -2.19 -2.78 -22.35
N GLU A 163 -2.23 -2.50 -23.65
CA GLU A 163 -2.66 -1.22 -24.20
C GLU A 163 -4.11 -0.83 -23.85
N THR A 164 -4.93 -1.80 -23.45
CA THR A 164 -6.38 -1.66 -23.29
C THR A 164 -6.83 -1.50 -21.85
N TRP A 165 -6.07 -1.98 -20.85
CA TRP A 165 -6.52 -2.02 -19.46
C TRP A 165 -5.40 -2.11 -18.42
N TRP A 166 -5.79 -1.83 -17.18
CA TRP A 166 -4.93 -1.84 -16.00
C TRP A 166 -5.65 -2.45 -14.80
N LEU A 167 -4.87 -2.87 -13.80
CA LEU A 167 -5.36 -3.31 -12.50
C LEU A 167 -4.70 -2.50 -11.38
N GLY A 168 -5.35 -2.44 -10.22
CA GLY A 168 -4.81 -1.74 -9.08
C GLY A 168 -5.42 -2.18 -7.76
N SER A 169 -4.80 -1.68 -6.70
CA SER A 169 -5.29 -1.80 -5.33
C SER A 169 -4.96 -0.51 -4.57
N GLY A 170 -5.32 -0.44 -3.30
CA GLY A 170 -4.93 0.69 -2.48
C GLY A 170 -5.11 0.48 -0.99
N VAL A 171 -4.47 1.34 -0.22
CA VAL A 171 -4.43 1.34 1.24
C VAL A 171 -5.05 2.62 1.77
N TYR A 172 -5.83 2.52 2.85
CA TYR A 172 -6.44 3.68 3.49
C TYR A 172 -5.43 4.34 4.43
N THR A 173 -5.17 5.63 4.23
CA THR A 173 -4.15 6.39 4.95
C THR A 173 -4.74 7.33 6.02
N GLY A 174 -5.98 7.08 6.43
CA GLY A 174 -6.68 7.85 7.47
C GLY A 174 -7.62 8.93 6.91
N SER A 175 -8.04 9.84 7.80
CA SER A 175 -9.01 10.90 7.49
C SER A 175 -8.58 11.73 6.29
N VAL A 176 -9.56 12.13 5.48
CA VAL A 176 -9.34 13.14 4.45
C VAL A 176 -9.26 14.49 5.17
N ASP A 177 -8.10 15.13 5.16
CA ASP A 177 -8.03 16.57 5.41
C ASP A 177 -8.68 17.22 4.18
N LEU A 178 -10.00 17.40 4.25
CA LEU A 178 -10.70 18.26 3.32
C LEU A 178 -10.18 19.66 3.63
N ASP A 179 -9.19 20.10 2.85
CA ASP A 179 -8.64 21.43 2.95
C ASP A 179 -9.80 22.43 2.80
N THR A 180 -10.32 22.90 3.92
CA THR A 180 -11.25 24.04 3.98
C THR A 180 -10.42 25.30 3.78
N SER A 181 -9.71 25.39 2.66
CA SER A 181 -9.17 26.65 2.18
C SER A 181 -10.34 27.40 1.54
N GLY A 182 -10.94 28.31 2.32
CA GLY A 182 -11.96 29.25 1.88
C GLY A 182 -11.44 30.36 0.99
#